data_AF-A0A0A8X0D8-F1
#
_entry.id   AF-A0A0A8X0D8-F1
#
_cell.length_a   1.000
_cell.length_b   1.000
_cell.length_c   1.000
_cell.angle_alpha   90.00
_cell.angle_beta   90.00
_cell.angle_gamma   90.00
#
_symmetry.space_group_name_H-M   'P 1'
#
loop_
_entity.id
_entity.type
_entity.pdbx_description
1 polymer ?
#
loop_
_entity_poly.entity_id
_entity_poly.type
_entity_poly.pdbx_seq_one_letter_code
_entity_poly.pdbx_strand_id
1 'polypeptide(L)'
;MKELKRGIVPFLLVMLVAFIMTDFGDGEIKYIMASYESLPDQQRNFIKEIGPGGTGMFQHDGSSYAFIATEPDEKVEVLFVGKAEDGVGNEVKYKVVKNDGADDTKIIDGRMGRFALYLLRLEKVVPTPFGFNNQNH
;
A
#
# COMPACT_ATOMS: atom_id res chain seq x y z
N MET A 1 -9.20 -48.87 -6.36
CA MET A 1 -8.69 -47.63 -5.74
C MET A 1 -7.65 -46.88 -6.61
N LYS A 2 -7.76 -46.88 -7.95
CA LYS A 2 -6.88 -46.10 -8.85
C LYS A 2 -7.60 -44.98 -9.62
N GLU A 3 -8.93 -45.02 -9.70
CA GLU A 3 -9.77 -44.00 -10.36
C GLU A 3 -10.03 -42.77 -9.46
N LEU A 4 -10.22 -42.97 -8.14
CA LEU A 4 -10.55 -41.87 -7.21
C LEU A 4 -9.40 -40.84 -7.06
N LYS A 5 -8.14 -41.25 -7.31
CA LYS A 5 -6.97 -40.37 -7.24
C LYS A 5 -6.75 -39.53 -8.50
N ARG A 6 -7.41 -39.87 -9.63
CA ARG A 6 -7.23 -39.14 -10.91
C ARG A 6 -8.12 -37.90 -11.04
N GLY A 7 -9.23 -37.83 -10.29
CA GLY A 7 -10.12 -36.66 -10.28
C GLY A 7 -9.77 -35.59 -9.24
N ILE A 8 -9.15 -35.97 -8.12
CA ILE A 8 -8.83 -35.04 -7.02
C ILE A 8 -7.71 -34.08 -7.42
N VAL A 9 -6.70 -34.55 -8.16
CA VAL A 9 -5.56 -33.73 -8.59
C VAL A 9 -5.99 -32.55 -9.50
N PRO A 10 -6.74 -32.75 -10.60
CA PRO A 10 -7.20 -31.63 -11.42
C PRO A 10 -8.19 -30.73 -10.68
N PHE A 11 -9.02 -31.28 -9.77
CA PHE A 11 -9.92 -30.47 -8.95
C PHE A 11 -9.14 -29.55 -7.99
N LEU A 12 -8.13 -30.07 -7.29
CA LEU A 12 -7.24 -29.27 -6.45
C LEU A 12 -6.45 -28.24 -7.27
N LEU A 13 -6.05 -28.58 -8.49
CA LEU A 13 -5.34 -27.65 -9.38
C LEU A 13 -6.25 -26.51 -9.84
N VAL A 14 -7.50 -26.80 -10.20
CA VAL A 14 -8.51 -25.78 -10.53
C VAL A 14 -8.84 -24.94 -9.30
N MET A 15 -8.94 -25.55 -8.11
CA MET A 15 -9.19 -24.81 -6.87
C MET A 15 -8.02 -23.90 -6.51
N LEU A 16 -6.78 -24.34 -6.74
CA LEU A 16 -5.56 -23.56 -6.52
C LEU A 16 -5.46 -22.40 -7.51
N VAL A 17 -5.73 -22.66 -8.80
CA VAL A 17 -5.75 -21.61 -9.84
C VAL A 17 -6.88 -20.62 -9.59
N ALA A 18 -8.06 -21.08 -9.17
CA ALA A 18 -9.15 -20.22 -8.75
C ALA A 18 -8.74 -19.38 -7.53
N PHE A 19 -8.09 -19.95 -6.52
CA PHE A 19 -7.59 -19.21 -5.35
C PHE A 19 -6.59 -18.12 -5.77
N ILE A 20 -5.63 -18.44 -6.64
CA ILE A 20 -4.66 -17.47 -7.17
C ILE A 20 -5.34 -16.38 -8.02
N MET A 21 -6.43 -16.71 -8.73
CA MET A 21 -7.24 -15.74 -9.48
C MET A 21 -8.22 -14.94 -8.60
N THR A 22 -8.50 -15.39 -7.36
CA THR A 22 -9.46 -14.74 -6.44
C THR A 22 -8.77 -13.81 -5.45
N ASP A 23 -7.44 -13.84 -5.35
CA ASP A 23 -6.68 -13.10 -4.32
C ASP A 23 -6.48 -11.61 -4.62
N PHE A 24 -7.15 -11.09 -5.65
CA PHE A 24 -7.38 -9.66 -5.83
C PHE A 24 -8.86 -9.49 -6.11
N GLY A 25 -9.65 -9.17 -5.09
CA GLY A 25 -11.07 -8.86 -5.26
C GLY A 25 -11.25 -7.75 -6.31
N ASP A 26 -12.43 -7.64 -6.92
CA ASP A 26 -12.80 -6.76 -8.07
C ASP A 26 -12.67 -5.23 -7.79
N GLY A 27 -12.00 -4.86 -6.70
CA GLY A 27 -11.69 -3.52 -6.25
C GLY A 27 -10.26 -3.32 -5.74
N GLU A 28 -9.44 -4.36 -5.59
CA GLU A 28 -8.06 -4.21 -5.09
C GLU A 28 -7.12 -3.66 -6.17
N ILE A 29 -6.13 -2.89 -5.72
CA ILE A 29 -5.16 -2.20 -6.56
C ILE A 29 -3.78 -2.61 -6.12
N LYS A 30 -3.09 -3.33 -7.01
CA LYS A 30 -1.69 -3.70 -6.82
C LYS A 30 -0.83 -2.46 -6.67
N TYR A 31 0.16 -2.57 -5.80
CA TYR A 31 1.13 -1.52 -5.53
C TYR A 31 2.50 -2.12 -5.25
N ILE A 32 3.52 -1.29 -5.39
CA ILE A 32 4.89 -1.59 -4.97
C ILE A 32 5.37 -0.50 -3.99
N MET A 33 6.26 -0.89 -3.08
CA MET A 33 6.98 0.08 -2.27
C MET A 33 7.95 0.85 -3.17
N ALA A 34 7.74 2.15 -3.29
CA ALA A 34 8.59 3.03 -4.06
C ALA A 34 9.65 3.69 -3.17
N SER A 35 10.82 3.94 -3.75
CA SER A 35 11.89 4.67 -3.08
C SER A 35 11.62 6.18 -3.14
N TYR A 36 11.88 6.86 -2.03
CA TYR A 36 11.83 8.32 -1.96
C TYR A 36 12.85 8.97 -2.89
N GLU A 37 14.04 8.36 -3.01
CA GLU A 37 15.15 8.84 -3.81
C GLU A 37 14.86 8.79 -5.31
N SER A 38 13.96 7.89 -5.76
CA SER A 38 13.58 7.82 -7.16
C SER A 38 12.53 8.85 -7.58
N LEU A 39 11.96 9.61 -6.63
CA LEU A 39 11.02 10.69 -6.93
C LEU A 39 11.73 11.95 -7.43
N PRO A 40 11.11 12.76 -8.31
CA PRO A 40 11.64 14.06 -8.68
C PRO A 40 11.64 15.05 -7.51
N ASP A 41 12.47 16.09 -7.62
CA ASP A 41 12.66 17.09 -6.56
C ASP A 41 11.36 17.75 -6.09
N GLN A 42 10.43 18.01 -7.00
CA GLN A 42 9.16 18.64 -6.65
C GLN A 42 8.36 17.76 -5.67
N GLN A 43 8.24 16.46 -5.95
CA GLN A 43 7.51 15.52 -5.11
C GLN A 43 8.28 15.24 -3.80
N ARG A 44 9.62 15.15 -3.88
CA ARG A 44 10.46 15.03 -2.68
C ARG A 44 10.31 16.21 -1.72
N ASN A 45 10.25 17.43 -2.27
CA ASN A 45 10.06 18.66 -1.49
C ASN A 45 8.65 18.74 -0.93
N PHE A 46 7.64 18.34 -1.70
CA PHE A 46 6.26 18.25 -1.22
C PHE A 46 6.16 17.31 -0.01
N ILE A 47 6.73 16.10 -0.09
CA ILE A 47 6.74 15.15 1.04
C ILE A 47 7.50 15.72 2.24
N LYS A 48 8.59 16.47 2.03
CA LYS A 48 9.35 17.11 3.12
C LYS A 48 8.57 18.21 3.86
N GLU A 49 7.52 18.76 3.27
CA GLU A 49 6.65 19.74 3.93
C GLU A 49 5.69 19.09 4.94
N ILE A 50 5.65 17.75 4.97
CA ILE A 50 4.78 16.96 5.81
C ILE A 50 5.50 16.58 7.11
N GLY A 51 4.74 16.23 8.14
CA GLY A 51 5.24 15.71 9.42
C GLY A 51 4.68 14.31 9.73
N PRO A 52 5.06 13.74 10.89
CA PRO A 52 4.47 12.50 11.40
C PRO A 52 2.93 12.56 11.42
N GLY A 53 2.28 11.46 11.05
CA GLY A 53 0.82 11.35 10.92
C GLY A 53 0.27 11.89 9.58
N GLY A 54 1.11 12.47 8.74
CA GLY A 54 0.69 12.99 7.44
C GLY A 54 0.42 11.88 6.42
N THR A 55 -0.66 12.02 5.67
CA THR A 55 -1.00 11.15 4.54
C THR A 55 -1.29 11.99 3.31
N GLY A 56 -1.18 11.38 2.14
CA GLY A 56 -1.58 12.05 0.92
C GLY A 56 -1.27 11.28 -0.34
N MET A 57 -1.67 11.88 -1.46
CA MET A 57 -1.55 11.28 -2.77
C MET A 57 -1.10 12.31 -3.80
N PHE A 58 -0.29 11.86 -4.76
CA PHE A 58 0.05 12.63 -5.95
C PHE A 58 0.15 11.70 -7.16
N GLN A 59 0.06 12.27 -8.35
CA GLN A 59 0.30 11.54 -9.60
C GLN A 59 1.63 11.98 -10.19
N HIS A 60 2.43 11.03 -10.66
CA HIS A 60 3.67 11.28 -11.36
C HIS A 60 3.96 10.14 -12.34
N ASP A 61 4.47 10.45 -13.53
CA ASP A 61 4.89 9.47 -14.54
C ASP A 61 3.85 8.36 -14.80
N GLY A 62 2.61 8.78 -15.07
CA GLY A 62 1.50 7.85 -15.35
C GLY A 62 1.17 6.89 -14.20
N SER A 63 1.59 7.19 -12.98
CA SER A 63 1.36 6.38 -11.78
C SER A 63 0.78 7.24 -10.65
N SER A 64 -0.10 6.66 -9.84
CA SER A 64 -0.52 7.27 -8.58
C SER A 64 0.39 6.82 -7.44
N TYR A 65 0.77 7.75 -6.59
CA TYR A 65 1.57 7.51 -5.40
C TYR A 65 0.76 7.88 -4.17
N ALA A 66 0.57 6.94 -3.25
CA ALA A 66 0.06 7.20 -1.91
C ALA A 66 1.24 7.21 -0.94
N PHE A 67 1.24 8.10 0.04
CA PHE A 67 2.23 8.05 1.11
C PHE A 67 1.58 8.15 2.48
N ILE A 68 2.25 7.54 3.45
CA ILE A 68 1.93 7.59 4.87
C ILE A 68 3.22 7.92 5.60
N ALA A 69 3.20 9.01 6.38
CA ALA A 69 4.27 9.42 7.25
C ALA A 69 3.91 9.06 8.70
N THR A 70 4.79 8.36 9.40
CA THR A 70 4.61 7.96 10.81
C THR A 70 5.76 8.44 11.66
N GLU A 71 5.69 8.23 12.98
CA GLU A 71 6.85 8.48 13.83
C GLU A 71 8.03 7.58 13.42
N PRO A 72 9.29 8.01 13.66
CA PRO A 72 10.47 7.23 13.28
C PRO A 72 10.56 5.84 13.93
N ASP A 73 9.90 5.62 15.06
CA ASP A 73 9.83 4.35 15.78
C ASP A 73 8.57 3.53 15.44
N GLU A 74 7.86 3.91 14.38
CA GLU A 74 6.64 3.26 13.92
C GLU A 74 6.80 2.64 12.54
N LYS A 75 5.98 1.62 12.27
CA LYS A 75 5.84 1.00 10.96
C LYS A 75 4.40 0.93 10.49
N VAL A 76 4.22 0.98 9.18
CA VAL A 76 2.93 0.85 8.52
C VAL A 76 2.77 -0.54 7.96
N GLU A 77 1.73 -1.25 8.43
CA GLU A 77 1.26 -2.48 7.82
C GLU A 77 0.05 -2.14 6.92
N VAL A 78 0.26 -2.18 5.61
CA VAL A 78 -0.80 -1.95 4.63
C VAL A 78 -1.68 -3.20 4.56
N LEU A 79 -2.97 -3.03 4.83
CA LEU A 79 -3.96 -4.10 4.87
C LEU A 79 -4.72 -4.23 3.56
N PHE A 80 -4.99 -3.10 2.90
CA PHE A 80 -5.73 -3.07 1.64
C PHE A 80 -5.47 -1.76 0.90
N VAL A 81 -5.39 -1.84 -0.43
CA VAL A 81 -5.40 -0.66 -1.30
C VAL A 81 -6.41 -0.90 -2.41
N GLY A 82 -7.46 -0.09 -2.49
CA GLY A 82 -8.46 -0.29 -3.52
C GLY A 82 -9.74 0.47 -3.35
N LYS A 83 -10.82 0.03 -3.99
CA LYS A 83 -12.14 0.67 -3.85
C LYS A 83 -12.57 0.68 -2.39
N ALA A 84 -13.03 1.83 -1.92
CA ALA A 84 -13.53 1.96 -0.55
C ALA A 84 -14.75 1.06 -0.32
N GLU A 85 -14.92 0.55 0.91
CA GLU A 85 -16.04 -0.34 1.26
C GLU A 85 -17.41 0.31 1.11
N ASP A 86 -17.51 1.63 1.29
CA ASP A 86 -18.72 2.41 1.05
C ASP A 86 -19.02 2.62 -0.44
N GLY A 87 -18.13 2.14 -1.32
CA GLY A 87 -18.22 2.27 -2.77
C GLY A 87 -17.82 3.65 -3.31
N VAL A 88 -17.38 4.58 -2.45
CA VAL A 88 -17.08 5.96 -2.82
C VAL A 88 -15.57 6.16 -2.94
N GLY A 89 -15.05 6.00 -4.15
CA GLY A 89 -13.65 6.25 -4.46
C GLY A 89 -12.75 5.08 -4.07
N ASN A 90 -11.51 5.39 -3.69
CA ASN A 90 -10.49 4.40 -3.34
C ASN A 90 -9.82 4.79 -2.03
N GLU A 91 -9.32 3.80 -1.28
CA GLU A 91 -8.70 3.99 0.03
C GLU A 91 -7.47 3.09 0.23
N VAL A 92 -6.57 3.54 1.12
CA VAL A 92 -5.53 2.72 1.75
C VAL A 92 -6.01 2.42 3.15
N LYS A 93 -6.24 1.14 3.45
CA LYS A 93 -6.40 0.66 4.82
C LYS A 93 -5.06 0.21 5.34
N TYR A 94 -4.68 0.70 6.50
CA TYR A 94 -3.40 0.40 7.12
C TYR A 94 -3.50 0.41 8.63
N LYS A 95 -2.48 -0.16 9.28
CA LYS A 95 -2.29 -0.10 10.72
C LYS A 95 -0.90 0.44 11.00
N VAL A 96 -0.76 1.18 12.09
CA VAL A 96 0.54 1.67 12.57
C VAL A 96 0.97 0.83 13.78
N VAL A 97 2.18 0.31 13.81
CA VAL A 97 2.67 -0.42 14.99
C VAL A 97 4.06 0.02 15.34
N LYS A 98 4.50 -0.28 16.56
CA LYS A 98 5.88 -0.04 16.94
C LYS A 98 6.83 -0.89 16.10
N ASN A 99 7.92 -0.24 15.70
CA ASN A 99 8.99 -0.88 14.96
C ASN A 99 10.01 -1.42 15.98
N ASP A 100 9.95 -2.73 16.23
CA ASP A 100 10.83 -3.41 17.18
C ASP A 100 12.26 -3.65 16.63
N GLY A 101 12.57 -3.10 15.45
CA GLY A 101 13.90 -3.08 14.84
C GLY A 101 14.05 -3.98 13.61
N ALA A 102 14.91 -3.52 12.69
CA ALA A 102 15.29 -4.10 11.39
C ALA A 102 14.34 -3.85 10.19
N ASP A 103 13.47 -2.85 10.25
CA ASP A 103 12.73 -2.42 9.06
C ASP A 103 13.56 -1.41 8.25
N ASP A 104 13.74 -1.64 6.94
CA ASP A 104 14.47 -0.76 5.99
C ASP A 104 13.67 0.54 5.67
N THR A 105 12.84 0.98 6.62
CA THR A 105 11.95 2.10 6.43
C THR A 105 12.74 3.39 6.34
N LYS A 106 12.50 4.15 5.27
CA LYS A 106 13.22 5.38 5.02
C LYS A 106 12.80 6.46 6.02
N ILE A 107 13.74 6.88 6.87
CA ILE A 107 13.58 8.08 7.70
C ILE A 107 13.89 9.32 6.87
N ILE A 108 12.97 10.27 6.87
CA ILE A 108 13.07 11.56 6.20
C ILE A 108 13.17 12.66 7.25
N ASP A 109 14.16 13.55 7.08
CA ASP A 109 14.24 14.80 7.81
C ASP A 109 13.36 15.84 7.10
N GLY A 110 12.09 15.91 7.53
CA GLY A 110 11.12 16.87 7.06
C GLY A 110 11.27 18.25 7.71
N ARG A 111 10.58 19.24 7.15
CA ARG A 111 10.53 20.61 7.69
C ARG A 111 9.73 20.69 8.99
N MET A 112 8.75 19.80 9.17
CA MET A 112 7.89 19.76 10.37
C MET A 112 8.32 18.71 11.40
N GLY A 113 9.35 17.92 11.10
CA GLY A 113 9.83 16.85 11.98
C GLY A 113 10.50 15.72 11.20
N ARG A 114 11.09 14.78 11.94
CA ARG A 114 11.64 13.54 11.37
C ARG A 114 10.53 12.50 11.35
N PHE A 115 10.38 11.78 10.25
CA PHE A 115 9.31 10.79 10.11
C PHE A 115 9.77 9.59 9.30
N ALA A 116 9.12 8.44 9.52
CA ALA A 116 9.26 7.26 8.68
C ALA A 116 8.30 7.38 7.49
N LEU A 117 8.78 7.16 6.26
CA LEU A 117 7.99 7.31 5.05
C LEU A 117 7.67 5.97 4.41
N TYR A 118 6.38 5.71 4.20
CA TYR A 118 5.86 4.61 3.42
C TYR A 118 5.26 5.16 2.13
N LEU A 119 5.87 4.82 1.01
CA LEU A 119 5.48 5.32 -0.31
C LEU A 119 5.00 4.16 -1.19
N LEU A 120 3.72 4.15 -1.52
CA LEU A 120 3.06 3.14 -2.34
C LEU A 120 2.91 3.70 -3.75
N ARG A 121 3.54 3.06 -4.75
CA ARG A 121 3.25 3.33 -6.17
C ARG A 121 2.20 2.34 -6.65
N LEU A 122 1.05 2.84 -7.08
CA LEU A 122 -0.04 2.03 -7.62
C LEU A 122 0.25 1.64 -9.07
N GLU A 123 -0.07 0.39 -9.44
CA GLU A 123 0.11 -0.11 -10.83
C GLU A 123 -0.82 0.56 -11.86
N LYS A 124 -1.83 1.31 -11.40
CA LYS A 124 -2.74 2.09 -12.24
C LYS A 124 -2.93 3.50 -11.71
N VAL A 125 -3.25 4.43 -12.61
CA VAL A 125 -3.65 5.79 -12.24
C VAL A 125 -5.02 5.74 -11.59
N VAL A 126 -5.11 6.32 -10.40
CA VAL A 126 -6.34 6.45 -9.64
C VAL A 126 -6.65 7.93 -9.42
N PRO A 127 -7.90 8.37 -9.67
CA PRO A 127 -8.31 9.76 -9.42
C PRO A 127 -8.27 10.10 -7.93
N THR A 128 -7.87 11.33 -7.64
CA THR A 128 -7.92 11.94 -6.30
C THR A 128 -9.28 12.60 -6.06
N PRO A 129 -9.80 12.66 -4.81
CA PRO A 129 -9.14 12.26 -3.56
C PRO A 129 -9.18 10.74 -3.30
N PHE A 130 -8.27 10.29 -2.44
CA PHE A 130 -8.07 8.90 -2.04
C PHE A 130 -8.11 8.84 -0.50
N GLY A 131 -8.85 7.90 0.05
CA GLY A 131 -9.04 7.73 1.49
C GLY A 131 -7.83 7.12 2.18
N PHE A 132 -7.60 7.50 3.43
CA PHE A 132 -6.58 6.90 4.29
C PHE A 132 -7.24 6.49 5.59
N ASN A 133 -7.35 5.18 5.82
CA ASN A 133 -8.06 4.60 6.94
C ASN A 133 -7.07 3.87 7.85
N ASN A 134 -6.78 4.46 9.01
CA ASN A 134 -5.92 3.88 10.04
C ASN A 134 -6.76 3.01 10.98
N GLN A 135 -6.59 1.69 10.91
CA GLN A 135 -7.36 0.72 11.69
C GLN A 135 -7.05 0.71 13.20
N ASN A 136 -6.06 1.49 13.65
CA ASN A 136 -5.84 1.69 15.08
C ASN A 136 -6.77 2.73 15.71
N HIS A 137 -7.54 3.47 14.90
CA HIS A 137 -8.34 4.61 15.31
C HIS A 137 -9.81 4.48 14.89
#